data_AF-A0A7J6W6B5-F1
#
_entry.id   AF-A0A7J6W6B5-F1
#
_cell.length_a   1.000
_cell.length_b   1.000
_cell.length_c   1.000
_cell.angle_alpha   90.00
_cell.angle_beta   90.00
_cell.angle_gamma   90.00
#
_symmetry.space_group_name_H-M   'P 1'
#
loop_
_entity.id
_entity.type
_entity.pdbx_description
1 polymer ?
#
loop_
_entity_poly.entity_id
_entity_poly.type
_entity_poly.pdbx_seq_one_letter_code
_entity_poly.pdbx_strand_id
1 'polypeptide(L)' 'MYRERHCPTEKQKLHCLIPAPKGYVTPSPWQKSRDYVPYANAPYKSLTVEKAIQNWIQYEGNVFSLHL' A
#
# COMPACT_ATOMS: atom_id res chain seq x y z
N MET A 1 -10.79 3.20 -15.29
CA MET A 1 -11.40 2.31 -14.26
C MET A 1 -10.86 2.77 -12.91
N TYR A 2 -11.68 3.47 -12.13
CA TYR A 2 -11.26 4.10 -10.87
C TYR A 2 -11.20 3.02 -9.76
N ARG A 3 -10.09 2.95 -9.03
CA ARG A 3 -9.73 1.81 -8.13
C ARG A 3 -10.10 2.12 -6.67
N GLU A 4 -11.30 2.63 -6.44
CA GLU A 4 -11.78 2.84 -5.07
C GLU A 4 -12.10 1.51 -4.39
N ARG A 5 -11.67 1.40 -3.13
CA ARG A 5 -11.99 0.26 -2.28
C ARG A 5 -13.20 0.64 -1.45
N HIS A 6 -14.32 -0.02 -1.69
CA HIS A 6 -15.47 0.03 -0.79
C HIS A 6 -15.29 -0.97 0.35
N CYS A 7 -15.67 -0.57 1.56
CA CYS A 7 -15.74 -1.49 2.68
C CYS A 7 -16.79 -2.59 2.40
N PRO A 8 -16.52 -3.86 2.76
CA PRO A 8 -17.48 -4.95 2.60
C PRO A 8 -18.78 -4.68 3.38
N THR A 9 -19.92 -5.08 2.83
CA THR A 9 -21.21 -5.07 3.55
C THR A 9 -21.20 -6.08 4.71
N GLU A 10 -22.13 -5.97 5.67
CA GLU A 10 -22.18 -6.88 6.84
C GLU A 10 -22.17 -8.37 6.45
N LYS A 11 -22.87 -8.74 5.38
CA LYS A 11 -22.92 -10.13 4.88
C LYS A 11 -21.61 -10.60 4.24
N GLN A 12 -20.75 -9.67 3.83
CA GLN A 12 -19.47 -9.92 3.15
C GLN A 12 -18.27 -9.70 4.09
N LYS A 13 -18.51 -9.26 5.33
CA LYS A 13 -17.45 -9.14 6.33
C LYS A 13 -16.90 -10.51 6.65
N LEU A 14 -15.58 -10.60 6.65
CA LEU A 14 -14.88 -11.81 7.04
C LEU A 14 -14.77 -11.84 8.57
N HIS A 15 -15.13 -12.96 9.17
CA HIS A 15 -15.01 -13.20 10.62
C HIS A 15 -13.61 -13.69 11.02
N CYS A 16 -12.74 -13.95 10.03
CA CYS A 16 -11.36 -14.36 10.21
C CYS A 16 -10.42 -13.37 9.54
N LEU A 17 -9.17 -13.32 10.01
CA LEU A 17 -8.12 -12.54 9.38
C LEU A 17 -7.76 -13.14 8.01
N ILE A 18 -7.67 -12.29 6.99
CA ILE A 18 -7.17 -12.69 5.67
C ILE A 18 -5.65 -12.95 5.83
N PRO A 19 -5.15 -14.12 5.41
CA PRO A 19 -3.71 -14.37 5.44
C PRO A 19 -2.97 -13.39 4.52
N ALA A 20 -1.75 -13.05 4.92
CA ALA A 20 -0.88 -12.23 4.10
C ALA A 20 -0.64 -12.88 2.72
N PRO A 21 -0.79 -12.15 1.61
CA PRO A 21 -0.47 -12.67 0.29
C PRO A 21 1.00 -13.11 0.18
N LYS A 22 1.30 -14.00 -0.76
CA LYS A 22 2.68 -14.43 -1.01
C LYS A 22 3.55 -13.24 -1.39
N GLY A 23 4.68 -13.08 -0.69
CA GLY A 23 5.62 -11.97 -0.91
C GLY A 23 5.27 -10.67 -0.18
N TYR A 24 4.17 -10.64 0.59
CA TYR A 24 3.87 -9.53 1.47
C TYR A 24 4.92 -9.45 2.59
N VAL A 25 5.46 -8.26 2.82
CA VAL A 25 6.48 -7.99 3.82
C VAL A 25 5.83 -7.37 5.05
N THR A 26 6.25 -7.73 6.25
CA THR A 26 5.76 -7.09 7.48
C THR A 26 6.07 -5.60 7.42
N PRO A 27 5.07 -4.70 7.50
CA PRO A 27 5.31 -3.28 7.50
C PRO A 27 6.07 -2.85 8.75
N SER A 28 6.88 -1.80 8.63
CA SER A 28 7.54 -1.18 9.78
C SER A 28 6.50 -0.73 10.81
N PRO A 29 6.85 -0.67 12.11
CA PRO A 29 5.97 -0.10 13.11
C PRO A 29 5.63 1.36 12.78
N TRP A 30 4.47 1.79 13.24
CA TRP A 30 4.16 3.21 13.37
C TRP A 30 5.22 3.87 14.26
N GLN A 31 5.77 5.06 14.02
CA GLN A 31 5.42 6.11 13.05
C GLN A 31 6.09 5.96 11.68
N LYS A 32 7.09 5.08 11.54
CA LYS A 32 7.90 4.93 10.32
C LYS A 32 7.08 4.49 9.10
N SER A 33 6.01 3.71 9.31
CA SER A 33 5.10 3.30 8.23
C SER A 33 4.29 4.46 7.62
N ARG A 34 4.31 5.65 8.24
CA ARG A 34 3.72 6.86 7.67
C ARG A 34 4.55 7.37 6.49
N ASP A 35 5.87 7.30 6.63
CA ASP A 35 6.81 7.88 5.69
C ASP A 35 7.36 6.82 4.71
N TYR A 36 7.26 5.53 5.03
CA TYR A 36 7.80 4.44 4.20
C TYR A 36 6.84 3.25 4.07
N VAL A 37 6.75 2.71 2.85
CA VAL A 37 6.00 1.48 2.55
C VAL A 37 6.87 0.50 1.76
N PRO A 38 6.94 -0.79 2.14
CA PRO A 38 7.65 -1.79 1.34
C PRO A 38 7.09 -1.87 -0.09
N TYR A 39 7.97 -1.87 -1.09
CA TYR A 39 7.58 -1.95 -2.50
C TYR A 39 6.72 -3.18 -2.80
N ALA A 40 7.01 -4.31 -2.14
CA ALA A 40 6.27 -5.56 -2.25
C ALA A 40 4.82 -5.48 -1.73
N ASN A 41 4.51 -4.50 -0.88
CA ASN A 41 3.18 -4.33 -0.28
C ASN A 41 2.27 -3.41 -1.10
N ALA A 42 2.81 -2.67 -2.06
CA ALA A 42 2.00 -1.78 -2.88
C ALA A 42 1.16 -2.58 -3.89
N PRO A 43 -0.16 -2.34 -3.95
CA PRO A 43 -1.03 -3.09 -4.84
C PRO A 43 -0.75 -2.78 -6.32
N TYR A 44 -0.24 -1.59 -6.63
CA TYR A 44 0.03 -1.15 -8.00
C TYR A 44 1.33 -0.36 -8.06
N LYS A 45 2.30 -0.87 -8.81
CA LYS A 45 3.61 -0.22 -9.00
C LYS A 45 3.55 0.98 -9.94
N SER A 46 2.53 1.06 -10.79
CA SER A 46 2.30 2.23 -11.67
C SER A 46 2.01 3.52 -10.91
N LEU A 47 1.68 3.43 -9.61
CA LEU A 47 1.44 4.59 -8.76
C LEU A 47 2.64 5.53 -8.73
N THR A 48 3.88 5.04 -8.83
CA THR A 48 5.02 5.96 -8.90
C THR A 48 5.09 6.74 -10.18
N VAL A 49 4.64 6.19 -11.30
CA VAL A 49 4.61 6.90 -12.58
C VAL A 49 3.46 7.92 -12.58
N GLU A 50 2.28 7.49 -12.13
CA GLU A 50 1.08 8.32 -12.10
C GLU A 50 1.18 9.45 -11.06
N LYS A 51 1.89 9.22 -9.94
CA LYS A 51 2.03 10.17 -8.83
C LYS A 51 3.40 10.85 -8.74
N ALA A 52 4.35 10.51 -9.61
CA ALA A 52 5.66 11.19 -9.67
C ALA A 52 5.51 12.69 -9.90
N ILE A 53 4.56 13.12 -10.74
CA ILE A 53 4.33 14.55 -11.04
C ILE A 53 3.95 15.33 -9.77
N GLN A 54 3.29 14.68 -8.81
CA GLN A 54 2.87 15.30 -7.55
C GLN A 54 3.98 15.27 -6.49
N ASN A 55 5.11 14.61 -6.74
CA ASN A 55 6.23 14.43 -5.79
C ASN A 55 5.86 13.79 -4.43
N TRP A 56 4.69 13.14 -4.34
CA TRP A 56 4.22 12.53 -3.09
C TRP A 56 4.86 11.17 -2.80
N ILE A 57 5.41 10.51 -3.81
CA ILE A 57 5.93 9.14 -3.70
C ILE A 57 7.25 9.06 -4.46
N GLN A 58 8.30 8.61 -3.77
CA GLN A 58 9.60 8.30 -4.36
C GLN A 58 9.91 6.81 -4.24
N TYR A 59 10.55 6.24 -5.27
CA TYR A 59 10.96 4.84 -5.27
C TYR A 59 12.44 4.72 -4.87
N GLU A 60 12.71 4.00 -3.79
CA GLU A 60 14.04 3.75 -3.25
C GLU A 60 14.38 2.25 -3.29
N GLY A 61 14.12 1.61 -4.43
CA GLY A 61 14.46 0.20 -4.68
C GLY A 61 13.54 -0.80 -3.98
N ASN A 62 13.62 -0.89 -2.65
CA ASN A 62 12.83 -1.85 -1.86
C ASN A 62 11.67 -1.21 -1.11
N VAL A 63 11.65 0.12 -1.04
CA VAL A 63 10.60 0.90 -0.36
C VAL A 63 10.13 2.04 -1.25
N PHE A 64 8.91 2.48 -0.98
CA PHE A 64 8.41 3.77 -1.38
C PHE A 64 8.50 4.73 -0.21
N SER A 65 9.10 5.89 -0.44
CA SER A 65 9.10 7.00 0.49
C SER A 65 7.92 7.88 0.16
N LEU A 66 7.06 8.11 1.15
CA LEU A 66 5.88 8.95 1.06
C LEU A 66 6.22 10.33 1.62
N HIS A 67 5.98 11.36 0.83
CA HIS A 67 6.03 12.75 1.25
C HIS A 67 4.58 13.24 1.30
N LEU A 68 3.93 12.94 2.43
CA LEU A 68 2.58 13.40 2.75
C LEU A 68 2.58 14.87 3.18
#